data_AF-A0A6N9TY67-F1
#
_entry.id   AF-A0A6N9TY67-F1
#
_cell.length_a   1.000
_cell.length_b   1.000
_cell.length_c   1.000
_cell.angle_alpha   90.00
_cell.angle_beta   90.00
_cell.angle_gamma   90.00
#
_symmetry.space_group_name_H-M   'P 1'
#
loop_
_entity.id
_entity.type
_entity.pdbx_description
1 polymer ?
#
loop_
_entity_poly.entity_id
_entity_poly.type
_entity_poly.pdbx_seq_one_letter_code
_entity_poly.pdbx_strand_id
1 'polypeptide(L)'
;MTPTLVRHHTYADSSAPVDPGTRARDWAAIQERVLAPLHEAVFDRLEVGAGTRMLSLGCGSGLALLAAASRGARVTGVDTDRERLALARERLGSAGRAEDSGTWAEGSGGRARDTEPA
;
A
#
# COMPACT_ATOMS: atom_id res chain seq x y z
N MET A 1 -33.92 24.70 -42.72
CA MET A 1 -33.02 23.55 -42.45
C MET A 1 -31.88 24.06 -41.58
N THR A 2 -31.77 23.56 -40.35
CA THR A 2 -30.76 24.01 -39.38
C THR A 2 -29.44 23.29 -39.64
N PRO A 3 -28.31 23.97 -39.86
CA PRO A 3 -27.05 23.29 -40.07
C PRO A 3 -26.57 22.71 -38.74
N THR A 4 -26.31 21.40 -38.71
CA THR A 4 -25.72 20.72 -37.57
C THR A 4 -24.26 21.13 -37.45
N LEU A 5 -23.93 21.85 -36.39
CA LEU A 5 -22.55 22.24 -36.08
C LEU A 5 -21.78 21.01 -35.60
N VAL A 6 -20.99 20.40 -36.48
CA VAL A 6 -20.07 19.33 -36.12
C VAL A 6 -18.91 19.95 -35.37
N ARG A 7 -18.88 19.77 -34.04
CA ARG A 7 -17.70 20.10 -33.24
C ARG A 7 -16.64 19.03 -33.51
N HIS A 8 -15.65 19.38 -34.32
CA HIS A 8 -14.41 18.62 -34.36
C HIS A 8 -13.73 18.74 -32.99
N HIS A 9 -13.89 17.72 -32.15
CA HIS A 9 -12.97 17.52 -31.05
C HIS A 9 -11.59 17.29 -31.65
N THR A 10 -10.72 18.29 -31.55
CA THR A 10 -9.28 18.08 -31.75
C THR A 10 -8.85 17.00 -30.79
N TYR A 11 -8.53 15.82 -31.34
CA TYR A 11 -7.88 14.74 -30.62
C TYR A 11 -6.55 15.31 -30.13
N ALA A 12 -6.46 15.61 -28.83
CA ALA A 12 -5.19 15.96 -28.21
C ALA A 12 -4.23 14.80 -28.50
N ASP A 13 -3.04 15.14 -28.99
CA ASP A 13 -2.02 14.17 -29.38
C ASP A 13 -1.78 13.18 -28.24
N SER A 14 -2.19 11.92 -28.45
CA SER A 14 -2.08 10.85 -27.44
C SER A 14 -0.64 10.43 -27.18
N SER A 15 0.32 11.01 -27.90
CA SER A 15 1.76 10.79 -27.73
C SER A 15 2.43 11.75 -26.76
N ALA A 16 1.73 12.76 -26.24
CA ALA A 16 2.28 13.66 -25.23
C ALA A 16 2.70 12.86 -23.98
N PRO A 17 3.93 13.05 -23.44
CA PRO A 17 4.37 12.32 -22.25
C PRO A 17 3.44 12.61 -21.06
N VAL A 18 2.76 11.58 -20.57
CA VAL A 18 1.95 11.69 -19.35
C VAL A 18 2.89 11.86 -18.16
N ASP A 19 2.57 12.82 -17.29
CA ASP A 19 3.28 13.02 -16.02
C ASP A 19 3.40 11.68 -15.25
N PRO A 20 4.61 11.25 -14.84
CA PRO A 20 4.81 9.99 -14.14
C PRO A 20 3.95 9.83 -12.90
N GLY A 21 3.69 10.92 -12.15
CA GLY A 21 2.83 10.90 -10.97
C GLY A 21 1.37 10.61 -11.34
N THR A 22 0.87 11.23 -12.41
CA THR A 22 -0.47 10.96 -12.96
C THR A 22 -0.60 9.50 -13.39
N ARG A 23 0.39 8.99 -14.13
CA ARG A 23 0.42 7.57 -14.54
C ARG A 23 0.45 6.62 -13.34
N ALA A 24 1.18 6.95 -12.28
CA ALA A 24 1.22 6.16 -11.05
C ALA A 24 -0.13 6.15 -10.34
N ARG A 25 -0.82 7.30 -10.27
CA ARG A 25 -2.17 7.39 -9.70
C ARG A 25 -3.20 6.60 -10.51
N ASP A 26 -3.16 6.69 -11.84
CA ASP A 26 -4.06 5.92 -12.72
C ASP A 26 -3.83 4.42 -12.56
N TRP A 27 -2.57 3.99 -12.52
CA TRP A 27 -2.22 2.60 -12.20
C TRP A 27 -2.81 2.17 -10.86
N ALA A 28 -2.62 2.99 -9.84
CA ALA A 28 -3.06 2.73 -8.48
C ALA A 28 -4.59 2.69 -8.33
N ALA A 29 -5.32 3.47 -9.14
CA ALA A 29 -6.78 3.61 -9.07
C ALA A 29 -7.52 2.60 -9.95
N ILE A 30 -6.94 2.26 -11.11
CA ILE A 30 -7.57 1.46 -12.16
C ILE A 30 -6.89 0.10 -12.26
N GLN A 31 -5.59 0.07 -12.56
CA GLN A 31 -4.88 -1.16 -12.92
C GLN A 31 -4.75 -2.13 -11.75
N GLU A 32 -4.34 -1.67 -10.57
CA GLU A 32 -4.15 -2.57 -9.42
C GLU A 32 -5.44 -3.22 -8.95
N ARG A 33 -6.58 -2.52 -9.09
CA ARG A 33 -7.88 -3.06 -8.69
C ARG A 33 -8.30 -4.25 -9.53
N VAL A 34 -7.89 -4.30 -10.80
CA VAL A 34 -8.16 -5.45 -11.68
C VAL A 34 -7.53 -6.73 -11.12
N LEU A 35 -6.38 -6.62 -10.46
CA LEU A 35 -5.66 -7.78 -9.90
C LEU A 35 -6.06 -8.10 -8.46
N ALA A 36 -6.90 -7.29 -7.81
CA ALA A 36 -7.28 -7.53 -6.41
C ALA A 36 -7.91 -8.92 -6.18
N PRO A 37 -8.87 -9.41 -7.01
CA PRO A 37 -9.44 -10.75 -6.81
C PRO A 37 -8.41 -11.87 -6.94
N LEU A 38 -7.41 -11.71 -7.82
CA LEU A 38 -6.33 -12.67 -7.97
C LEU A 38 -5.44 -12.70 -6.72
N HIS A 39 -5.07 -11.53 -6.20
CA HIS A 39 -4.27 -11.45 -4.97
C HIS A 39 -4.98 -12.09 -3.79
N GLU A 40 -6.27 -11.81 -3.60
CA GLU A 40 -7.06 -12.42 -2.52
C GLU A 40 -7.07 -13.95 -2.63
N ALA A 41 -7.35 -14.50 -3.83
CA ALA A 41 -7.37 -15.94 -4.05
C ALA A 41 -6.00 -16.59 -3.79
N VAL A 42 -4.90 -15.93 -4.17
CA VAL A 42 -3.54 -16.40 -3.89
C VAL A 42 -3.25 -16.36 -2.39
N PHE A 43 -3.62 -15.27 -1.70
CA PHE A 43 -3.41 -15.12 -0.27
C PHE A 43 -4.23 -16.13 0.53
N ASP A 44 -5.45 -16.44 0.11
CA ASP A 44 -6.26 -17.50 0.71
C ASP A 44 -5.59 -18.87 0.52
N ARG A 45 -5.14 -19.16 -0.70
CA ARG A 45 -4.51 -20.45 -1.04
C ARG A 45 -3.19 -20.69 -0.32
N LEU A 46 -2.46 -19.62 -0.01
CA LEU A 46 -1.19 -19.63 0.71
C LEU A 46 -1.34 -19.37 2.21
N GLU A 47 -2.58 -19.19 2.69
CA GLU A 47 -2.89 -18.92 4.09
C GLU A 47 -2.11 -17.71 4.65
N VAL A 48 -2.01 -16.65 3.84
CA VAL A 48 -1.30 -15.42 4.23
C VAL A 48 -2.03 -14.77 5.40
N GLY A 49 -1.31 -14.59 6.51
CA GLY A 49 -1.81 -13.90 7.69
C GLY A 49 -0.76 -13.76 8.79
N ALA A 50 -1.19 -13.84 10.04
CA ALA A 50 -0.30 -13.76 11.20
C ALA A 50 0.85 -14.78 11.11
N GLY A 51 2.08 -14.30 11.32
CA GLY A 51 3.30 -15.13 11.21
C GLY A 51 3.86 -15.22 9.78
N THR A 52 3.11 -14.85 8.74
CA THR A 52 3.65 -14.77 7.38
C THR A 52 4.62 -13.58 7.26
N ARG A 53 5.78 -13.82 6.66
CA ARG A 53 6.72 -12.77 6.23
C ARG A 53 6.75 -12.73 4.71
N MET A 54 6.14 -11.71 4.13
CA MET A 54 5.95 -11.61 2.68
C MET A 54 6.90 -10.59 2.04
N LEU A 55 7.58 -10.98 0.96
CA LEU A 55 8.31 -10.09 0.06
C LEU A 55 7.56 -10.01 -1.28
N SER A 56 7.21 -8.80 -1.71
CA SER A 56 6.62 -8.55 -3.03
C SER A 56 7.61 -7.81 -3.92
N LEU A 57 7.91 -8.41 -5.08
CA LEU A 57 8.74 -7.83 -6.13
C LEU A 57 7.83 -7.22 -7.21
N GLY A 58 8.04 -5.95 -7.54
CA GLY A 58 7.09 -5.20 -8.36
C GLY A 58 5.81 -4.89 -7.60
N CYS A 59 5.93 -4.41 -6.36
CA CYS A 59 4.78 -4.20 -5.48
C CYS A 59 3.84 -3.06 -5.90
N GLY A 60 4.22 -2.30 -6.93
CA GLY A 60 3.47 -1.16 -7.44
C GLY A 60 3.23 -0.11 -6.36
N SER A 61 2.00 0.37 -6.31
CA SER A 61 1.48 1.30 -5.31
C SER A 61 0.91 0.59 -4.07
N GLY A 62 1.22 -0.70 -3.90
CA GLY A 62 1.13 -1.39 -2.62
C GLY A 62 -0.24 -1.96 -2.25
N LEU A 63 -1.22 -2.04 -3.17
CA LEU A 63 -2.54 -2.58 -2.84
C LEU A 63 -2.47 -4.02 -2.28
N ALA A 64 -1.69 -4.89 -2.91
CA ALA A 64 -1.50 -6.27 -2.45
C ALA A 64 -0.77 -6.35 -1.09
N LEU A 65 0.18 -5.44 -0.86
CA LEU A 65 0.89 -5.36 0.42
C LEU A 65 -0.05 -4.94 1.55
N LEU A 66 -0.91 -3.96 1.28
CA LEU A 66 -1.91 -3.50 2.23
C LEU A 66 -2.88 -4.63 2.57
N ALA A 67 -3.39 -5.35 1.57
CA ALA A 67 -4.27 -6.49 1.79
C ALA A 67 -3.62 -7.60 2.64
N ALA A 68 -2.36 -7.97 2.34
CA ALA A 68 -1.62 -8.94 3.14
C ALA A 68 -1.35 -8.44 4.57
N ALA A 69 -0.99 -7.16 4.73
CA ALA A 69 -0.77 -6.56 6.04
C ALA A 69 -2.04 -6.55 6.89
N SER A 70 -3.21 -6.25 6.29
CA SER A 70 -4.51 -6.30 6.96
C SER A 70 -4.91 -7.72 7.42
N ARG A 71 -4.28 -8.76 6.86
CA ARG A 71 -4.43 -10.16 7.33
C ARG A 71 -3.46 -10.51 8.47
N GLY A 72 -2.61 -9.58 8.89
CA GLY A 72 -1.59 -9.75 9.94
C GLY A 72 -0.21 -10.17 9.43
N ALA A 73 0.02 -10.17 8.11
CA ALA A 73 1.33 -10.52 7.56
C ALA A 73 2.33 -9.37 7.71
N ARG A 74 3.60 -9.71 7.99
CA ARG A 74 4.69 -8.74 7.94
C ARG A 74 5.18 -8.60 6.50
N VAL A 75 4.94 -7.45 5.89
CA VAL A 75 5.20 -7.23 4.48
C VAL A 75 6.47 -6.43 4.21
N THR A 76 7.10 -6.68 3.06
CA THR A 76 8.16 -5.85 2.49
C THR A 76 7.95 -5.77 0.97
N GLY A 77 8.03 -4.56 0.42
CA GLY A 77 7.78 -4.29 -0.99
C GLY A 77 8.98 -3.67 -1.68
N VAL A 78 9.22 -4.09 -2.92
CA VAL A 78 10.21 -3.48 -3.81
C VAL A 78 9.54 -3.19 -5.16
N ASP A 79 9.76 -2.01 -5.71
CA ASP A 79 9.35 -1.63 -7.07
C ASP A 79 10.39 -0.67 -7.65
N THR A 80 10.48 -0.61 -8.98
CA THR A 80 11.41 0.30 -9.68
C THR A 80 10.80 1.65 -9.97
N ASP A 81 9.46 1.76 -9.99
CA ASP A 81 8.74 3.01 -10.20
C ASP A 81 8.63 3.79 -8.88
N ARG A 82 9.39 4.90 -8.80
CA ARG A 82 9.48 5.74 -7.60
C ARG A 82 8.16 6.39 -7.22
N GLU A 83 7.34 6.77 -8.21
CA GLU A 83 6.04 7.42 -7.96
C GLU A 83 5.04 6.41 -7.38
N ARG A 84 5.05 5.17 -7.89
CA ARG A 84 4.26 4.08 -7.30
C ARG A 84 4.72 3.77 -5.87
N LEU A 85 6.03 3.69 -5.63
CA LEU A 85 6.55 3.49 -4.27
C LEU A 85 6.16 4.62 -3.31
N ALA A 86 6.09 5.86 -3.76
CA ALA A 86 5.62 6.97 -2.93
C ALA A 86 4.16 6.73 -2.47
N LEU A 87 3.28 6.34 -3.39
CA LEU A 87 1.89 5.98 -3.08
C LEU A 87 1.79 4.74 -2.16
N ALA A 88 2.64 3.74 -2.37
CA ALA A 88 2.69 2.56 -1.50
C ALA A 88 3.06 2.93 -0.06
N ARG A 89 4.06 3.80 0.13
CA ARG A 89 4.47 4.29 1.45
C ARG A 89 3.37 5.10 2.12
N GLU A 90 2.68 5.95 1.38
CA GLU A 90 1.54 6.72 1.90
C GLU A 90 0.43 5.80 2.43
N ARG A 91 0.04 4.80 1.63
CA ARG A 91 -1.01 3.82 1.97
C ARG A 91 -0.66 2.93 3.16
N LEU A 92 0.58 2.47 3.24
CA LEU A 92 1.03 1.61 4.34
C LEU A 92 1.32 2.41 5.61
N GLY A 93 1.80 3.66 5.47
CA GLY A 93 2.06 4.55 6.59
C GLY A 93 0.80 5.12 7.24
N SER A 94 -0.32 5.19 6.53
CA SER A 94 -1.64 5.47 7.12
C SER A 94 -2.22 4.25 7.83
N ALA A 95 -2.02 3.04 7.28
CA ALA A 95 -2.47 1.79 7.91
C ALA A 95 -1.72 1.48 9.22
N GLY A 96 -0.41 1.71 9.29
CA GLY A 96 0.39 1.47 10.50
C GLY A 96 0.08 2.41 11.69
N ARG A 97 -0.66 3.51 11.47
CA ARG A 97 -1.09 4.42 12.55
C ARG A 97 -2.43 4.05 13.17
N ALA A 98 -3.22 3.17 12.56
CA ALA A 98 -4.50 2.74 13.09
C ALA A 98 -4.36 1.70 14.22
N GLU A 99 -3.23 0.99 14.30
CA GLU A 99 -2.98 -0.06 15.30
C GLU A 99 -2.25 0.45 16.57
N ASP A 100 -1.71 1.68 16.57
CA ASP A 100 -0.97 2.29 17.69
C ASP A 100 -1.86 3.16 18.63
N SER A 101 -3.14 2.81 18.78
CA SER A 101 -4.01 3.39 19.82
C SER A 101 -4.02 2.56 21.12
N GLY A 102 -2.89 1.95 21.44
CA GLY A 102 -2.62 1.26 22.70
C GLY A 102 -1.98 2.19 23.72
N THR A 103 -2.71 2.45 24.80
CA THR A 103 -2.37 3.17 26.03
C THR A 103 -0.88 3.16 26.41
N TRP A 104 -0.26 4.34 26.46
CA TRP A 104 1.02 4.53 27.15
C TRP A 104 0.81 4.38 28.65
N ALA A 105 1.29 3.28 29.24
CA ALA A 105 1.49 3.18 30.68
C ALA A 105 2.89 3.72 31.02
N GLU A 106 2.96 4.85 31.72
CA GLU A 106 4.19 5.34 32.34
C GLU A 106 4.61 4.39 33.47
N GLY A 107 5.52 3.48 33.18
CA GLY A 107 6.25 2.70 34.18
C GLY A 107 7.50 3.43 34.62
N SER A 108 7.40 4.32 35.62
CA SER A 108 8.58 4.85 36.32
C SER A 108 9.05 3.84 37.37
N GLY A 109 10.22 3.24 37.13
CA GLY A 109 10.83 2.20 37.96
C GLY A 109 11.45 2.68 39.29
N GLY A 110 11.83 1.71 40.12
CA GLY A 110 12.46 1.99 41.41
C GLY A 110 12.96 0.78 42.21
N ARG A 111 13.96 0.06 41.67
CA ARG A 111 15.08 -0.60 42.39
C ARG A 111 14.76 -1.62 43.51
N ALA A 112 14.87 -2.92 43.19
CA ALA A 112 15.19 -3.94 44.18
C ALA A 112 16.68 -3.82 44.55
N ARG A 113 16.99 -3.74 45.86
CA ARG A 113 18.33 -3.98 46.39
C ARG A 113 18.37 -5.42 46.87
N ASP A 114 19.30 -6.18 46.32
CA ASP A 114 19.67 -7.49 46.83
C ASP A 114 20.34 -7.35 48.20
N THR A 115 19.88 -8.12 49.18
CA THR A 115 20.64 -8.40 50.41
C THR A 115 20.75 -9.91 50.56
N GLU A 116 21.98 -10.40 50.37
CA GLU A 116 22.46 -11.76 50.54
C GLU A 116 22.64 -12.10 52.04
N PRO A 117 22.56 -13.38 52.48
CA PRO A 117 22.50 -13.72 53.90
C PRO A 117 23.87 -14.04 54.51
N ALA A 118 24.01 -13.75 55.81
CA ALA A 118 24.96 -14.39 56.73
C ALA A 118 24.35 -14.41 58.14
#